data_AF-A0A453DQH3-F1
#
_entry.id   AF-A0A453DQH3-F1
#
_cell.length_a   1.000
_cell.length_b   1.000
_cell.length_c   1.000
_cell.angle_alpha   90.00
_cell.angle_beta   90.00
_cell.angle_gamma   90.00
#
_symmetry.space_group_name_H-M   'P 1'
#
loop_
_entity.id
_entity.type
_entity.pdbx_description
1 polymer ?
#
loop_
_entity_poly.entity_id
_entity_poly.type
_entity_poly.pdbx_seq_one_letter_code
_entity_poly.pdbx_strand_id
1 'polypeptide(L)'
;LTMPCSFKEHGCTETIPFTEKLAHEESCLHAPCHCPIAGSRPYRGRSLRDHINMEHATIQYTRVTASSLSPLSMRNDEPARLVSLGSRAVFLLVVDRSIPSGRALSVIHLVSDPIEKEDFKYKIEVHTRIGILSVSGSKTPSVGRLTTTYQAGASLLVSDIVWSPQDSPVYLELK
;
A
#
# COMPACT_ATOMS: atom_id res chain seq x y z
N LEU A 1 -29.99 9.01 -22.53
CA LEU A 1 -30.04 9.81 -21.28
C LEU A 1 -28.61 9.96 -20.77
N THR A 2 -28.12 11.19 -20.62
CA THR A 2 -26.79 11.50 -20.07
C THR A 2 -26.96 12.20 -18.73
N MET A 3 -26.06 11.95 -17.79
CA MET A 3 -26.12 12.48 -16.43
C MET A 3 -24.74 13.04 -16.02
N PRO A 4 -24.68 14.06 -15.17
CA PRO A 4 -23.41 14.52 -14.64
C PRO A 4 -22.77 13.44 -13.74
N CYS A 5 -21.43 13.41 -13.73
CA CYS A 5 -20.67 12.62 -12.77
C CYS A 5 -21.04 12.99 -11.32
N SER A 6 -21.13 12.00 -10.41
CA SER A 6 -21.40 12.28 -8.99
C SER A 6 -20.27 13.07 -8.32
N PHE A 7 -19.07 13.07 -8.90
CA PHE A 7 -17.92 13.85 -8.43
C PHE A 7 -17.84 15.25 -9.06
N LYS A 8 -18.95 15.80 -9.56
CA LYS A 8 -18.99 17.17 -10.10
C LYS A 8 -18.58 18.22 -9.06
N GLU A 9 -18.98 18.05 -7.81
CA GLU A 9 -18.56 18.91 -6.70
C GLU A 9 -17.05 18.83 -6.40
N HIS A 10 -16.38 17.81 -6.93
CA HIS A 10 -14.93 17.64 -6.83
C HIS A 10 -14.20 18.05 -8.12
N GLY A 11 -14.91 18.69 -9.06
CA GLY A 11 -14.36 19.28 -10.27
C GLY A 11 -14.52 18.44 -11.53
N CYS A 12 -15.21 17.30 -11.50
CA CYS A 12 -15.49 16.55 -12.72
C CYS A 12 -16.58 17.26 -13.54
N THR A 13 -16.26 17.71 -14.75
CA THR A 13 -17.21 18.40 -15.63
C THR A 13 -17.89 17.46 -16.63
N GLU A 14 -17.62 16.16 -16.56
CA GLU A 14 -18.15 15.20 -17.54
C GLU A 14 -19.64 14.90 -17.35
N THR A 15 -20.33 14.78 -18.48
CA THR A 15 -21.70 14.26 -18.58
C THR A 15 -21.65 12.92 -19.30
N ILE A 16 -21.96 11.85 -18.59
CA ILE A 16 -21.74 10.47 -19.03
C ILE A 16 -23.09 9.82 -19.35
N PRO A 17 -23.19 8.95 -20.37
CA PRO A 17 -24.35 8.10 -20.57
C PRO A 17 -24.71 7.34 -19.30
N PHE A 18 -25.99 7.23 -18.97
CA PHE A 18 -26.42 6.54 -17.73
C PHE A 18 -25.85 5.12 -17.61
N THR A 19 -25.72 4.41 -18.72
CA THR A 19 -25.15 3.06 -18.82
C THR A 19 -23.66 2.98 -18.48
N GLU A 20 -22.92 4.08 -18.64
CA GLU A 20 -21.46 4.15 -18.43
C GLU A 20 -21.08 4.88 -17.14
N LYS A 21 -22.06 5.47 -16.43
CA LYS A 21 -21.83 6.30 -15.26
C LYS A 21 -21.00 5.58 -14.18
N LEU A 22 -21.34 4.33 -13.86
CA LEU A 22 -20.61 3.56 -12.84
C LEU A 22 -19.15 3.31 -13.25
N ALA A 23 -18.92 2.91 -14.49
CA ALA A 23 -17.56 2.66 -15.00
C ALA A 23 -16.71 3.94 -15.02
N HIS A 24 -17.30 5.07 -15.38
CA HIS A 24 -16.64 6.37 -15.24
C HIS A 24 -16.31 6.66 -13.77
N GLU A 25 -17.26 6.51 -12.85
CA GLU A 25 -17.06 6.85 -11.44
C GLU A 25 -15.98 6.00 -10.76
N GLU A 26 -15.85 4.73 -11.14
CA GLU A 26 -14.78 3.84 -10.68
C GLU A 26 -13.37 4.31 -11.10
N SER A 27 -13.26 4.98 -12.25
CA SER A 27 -11.99 5.44 -12.83
C SER A 27 -11.76 6.96 -12.74
N CYS A 28 -12.78 7.72 -12.32
CA CYS A 28 -12.80 9.17 -12.30
C CYS A 28 -11.67 9.74 -11.42
N LEU A 29 -10.79 10.58 -11.99
CA LEU A 29 -9.67 11.20 -11.27
C LEU A 29 -10.10 12.10 -10.10
N HIS A 30 -11.34 12.61 -10.16
CA HIS A 30 -11.92 13.47 -9.13
C HIS A 30 -12.56 12.69 -7.97
N ALA A 31 -12.70 11.37 -8.11
CA ALA A 31 -13.15 10.51 -7.03
C ALA A 31 -12.17 10.58 -5.83
N PRO A 32 -12.67 10.69 -4.59
CA PRO A 32 -11.84 10.55 -3.39
C PRO A 32 -11.05 9.24 -3.38
N CYS A 33 -9.81 9.32 -2.93
CA CYS A 33 -8.90 8.20 -2.76
C CYS A 33 -8.44 8.11 -1.30
N HIS A 34 -8.20 6.90 -0.84
CA HIS A 34 -7.72 6.60 0.50
C HIS A 34 -6.23 6.27 0.47
N CYS A 35 -5.52 6.69 1.50
CA CYS A 35 -4.13 6.27 1.71
C CYS A 35 -4.11 5.08 2.68
N PRO A 36 -3.34 4.02 2.41
CA PRO A 36 -3.23 2.87 3.30
C PRO A 36 -2.42 3.18 4.57
N ILE A 37 -1.76 4.33 4.63
CA ILE A 37 -0.99 4.78 5.80
C ILE A 37 -1.98 5.39 6.82
N ALA A 38 -1.98 4.85 8.04
CA ALA A 38 -2.87 5.27 9.10
C ALA A 38 -2.74 6.78 9.40
N GLY A 39 -3.88 7.45 9.63
CA GLY A 39 -3.95 8.88 9.95
C GLY A 39 -3.92 9.83 8.75
N SER A 40 -3.74 9.32 7.53
CA SER A 40 -3.83 10.13 6.32
C SER A 40 -5.28 10.48 5.96
N ARG A 41 -5.49 11.68 5.41
CA ARG A 41 -6.80 12.15 4.96
C ARG A 41 -7.07 11.68 3.52
N PRO A 42 -8.34 11.54 3.11
CA PRO A 42 -8.66 11.26 1.71
C PRO A 42 -8.06 12.32 0.76
N TYR A 43 -7.48 11.87 -0.35
CA TYR A 43 -6.85 12.70 -1.37
C TYR A 43 -7.52 12.49 -2.75
N ARG A 44 -7.15 13.27 -3.77
CA ARG A 44 -7.79 13.23 -5.11
C ARG A 44 -6.78 13.55 -6.21
N GLY A 45 -7.11 13.17 -7.45
CA GLY A 45 -6.41 13.62 -8.66
C GLY A 45 -4.96 13.15 -8.82
N ARG A 46 -4.51 12.20 -8.00
CA ARG A 46 -3.13 11.68 -8.01
C ARG A 46 -3.13 10.16 -7.89
N SER A 47 -2.06 9.53 -8.37
CA SER A 47 -1.78 8.14 -8.04
C SER A 47 -1.41 8.02 -6.55
N LEU A 48 -1.55 6.82 -5.99
CA LEU A 48 -1.13 6.53 -4.62
C LEU A 48 0.37 6.75 -4.45
N ARG A 49 1.17 6.40 -5.46
CA ARG A 49 2.62 6.62 -5.43
C ARG A 49 2.97 8.10 -5.32
N ASP A 50 2.34 8.94 -6.14
CA ASP A 50 2.60 10.38 -6.13
C ASP A 50 2.13 11.03 -4.83
N HIS A 51 0.96 10.63 -4.32
CA HIS A 51 0.49 11.06 -3.01
C HIS A 51 1.48 10.72 -1.89
N ILE A 52 1.99 9.48 -1.85
CA ILE A 52 2.98 9.07 -0.84
C ILE A 52 4.26 9.89 -0.97
N ASN A 53 4.78 10.08 -2.17
CA ASN A 53 6.01 10.85 -2.38
C ASN A 53 5.87 12.32 -1.94
N MET A 54 4.69 12.93 -2.12
CA MET A 54 4.44 14.33 -1.80
C MET A 54 4.06 14.56 -0.33
N GLU A 55 3.15 13.76 0.21
CA GLU A 55 2.53 13.97 1.52
C GLU A 55 3.18 13.13 2.63
N HIS A 56 3.94 12.10 2.25
CA HIS A 56 4.65 11.22 3.18
C HIS A 56 6.17 11.21 2.92
N ALA A 57 6.75 12.37 2.62
CA ALA A 57 8.17 12.54 2.27
C ALA A 57 9.17 12.04 3.35
N THR A 58 8.71 11.87 4.60
CA THR A 58 9.53 11.35 5.70
C THR A 58 9.56 9.82 5.77
N ILE A 59 8.78 9.11 4.94
CA ILE A 59 8.83 7.65 4.84
C ILE A 59 10.16 7.26 4.21
N GLN A 60 10.83 6.31 4.85
CA GLN A 60 12.10 5.83 4.35
C GLN A 60 11.92 4.98 3.10
N TYR A 61 12.96 4.96 2.28
CA TYR A 61 13.00 4.21 1.03
C TYR A 61 14.14 3.19 1.10
N THR A 62 13.87 1.93 0.74
CA THR A 62 14.85 0.86 0.81
C THR A 62 14.88 0.07 -0.50
N ARG A 63 16.08 -0.16 -1.04
CA ARG A 63 16.29 -1.01 -2.21
C ARG A 63 16.49 -2.46 -1.75
N VAL A 64 15.83 -3.39 -2.43
CA VAL A 64 15.93 -4.82 -2.16
C VAL A 64 16.28 -5.59 -3.43
N THR A 65 16.81 -6.79 -3.24
CA THR A 65 17.19 -7.69 -4.34
C THR A 65 16.12 -8.76 -4.51
N ALA A 66 15.78 -9.10 -5.75
CA ALA A 66 14.80 -10.13 -6.06
C ALA A 66 15.22 -11.48 -5.47
N SER A 67 14.25 -12.25 -4.97
CA SER A 67 14.45 -13.58 -4.39
C SER A 67 15.46 -13.63 -3.24
N SER A 68 15.65 -12.52 -2.52
CA SER A 68 16.51 -12.44 -1.36
C SER A 68 15.77 -11.77 -0.20
N LEU A 69 15.85 -12.37 0.99
CA LEU A 69 15.33 -11.78 2.22
C LEU A 69 16.18 -10.57 2.60
N SER A 70 15.59 -9.40 2.45
CA SER A 70 16.25 -8.12 2.75
C SER A 70 15.76 -7.57 4.09
N PRO A 71 16.66 -7.21 5.02
CA PRO A 71 16.26 -6.61 6.30
C PRO A 71 15.81 -5.16 6.10
N LEU A 72 14.68 -4.82 6.70
CA LEU A 72 14.10 -3.48 6.76
C LEU A 72 14.16 -3.01 8.21
N SER A 73 15.18 -2.21 8.53
CA SER A 73 15.33 -1.57 9.84
C SER A 73 14.34 -0.41 9.97
N MET A 74 13.19 -0.69 10.57
CA MET A 74 12.09 0.26 10.73
C MET A 74 12.10 0.92 12.10
N ARG A 75 11.65 2.17 12.18
CA ARG A 75 11.45 2.82 13.49
C ARG A 75 10.20 2.26 14.16
N ASN A 76 10.16 2.34 15.50
CA ASN A 76 9.05 1.79 16.26
C ASN A 76 7.72 2.48 15.96
N ASP A 77 7.70 3.73 15.49
CA ASP A 77 6.54 4.55 15.14
C ASP A 77 6.30 4.64 13.62
N GLU A 78 7.15 3.99 12.83
CA GLU A 78 7.06 4.05 11.38
C GLU A 78 5.75 3.40 10.89
N PRO A 79 4.90 4.14 10.15
CA PRO A 79 3.59 3.63 9.72
C PRO A 79 3.66 2.87 8.39
N ALA A 80 4.72 3.09 7.60
CA ALA A 80 5.00 2.35 6.38
C ALA A 80 6.44 2.56 5.91
N ARG A 81 6.90 1.67 5.02
CA ARG A 81 8.22 1.69 4.37
C ARG A 81 8.05 1.58 2.85
N LEU A 82 8.68 2.47 2.08
CA LEU A 82 8.80 2.28 0.63
C LEU A 82 9.93 1.32 0.32
N VAL A 83 9.66 0.36 -0.56
CA VAL A 83 10.61 -0.67 -0.98
C VAL A 83 10.67 -0.72 -2.49
N SER A 84 11.86 -0.77 -3.08
CA SER A 84 11.98 -0.91 -4.53
C SER A 84 12.79 -2.12 -4.95
N LEU A 85 12.26 -2.81 -5.95
CA LEU A 85 12.87 -3.95 -6.61
C LEU A 85 13.57 -3.47 -7.89
N GLY A 86 14.83 -3.06 -7.75
CA GLY A 86 15.57 -2.43 -8.85
C GLY A 86 14.88 -1.18 -9.39
N SER A 87 14.87 -1.02 -10.71
CA SER A 87 14.09 0.00 -11.42
C SER A 87 12.70 -0.47 -11.85
N ARG A 88 12.32 -1.72 -11.54
CA ARG A 88 11.13 -2.38 -12.09
C ARG A 88 9.86 -1.99 -11.35
N ALA A 89 9.88 -2.06 -10.03
CA ALA A 89 8.67 -1.93 -9.22
C ALA A 89 8.94 -1.28 -7.87
N VAL A 90 7.94 -0.57 -7.37
CA VAL A 90 7.93 0.05 -6.04
C VAL A 90 6.77 -0.52 -5.25
N PHE A 91 7.05 -0.90 -4.01
CA PHE A 91 6.13 -1.49 -3.07
C PHE A 91 6.04 -0.61 -1.83
N LEU A 92 4.93 -0.70 -1.13
CA LEU A 92 4.74 -0.12 0.18
C LEU A 92 4.47 -1.25 1.17
N LEU A 93 5.35 -1.39 2.16
CA LEU A 93 5.09 -2.18 3.35
C LEU A 93 4.30 -1.30 4.32
N VAL A 94 3.04 -1.64 4.56
CA VAL A 94 2.13 -0.92 5.46
C VAL A 94 2.18 -1.55 6.84
N VAL A 95 2.24 -0.72 7.88
CA VAL A 95 2.19 -1.14 9.28
C VAL A 95 0.90 -0.60 9.89
N ASP A 96 -0.11 -1.46 10.00
CA ASP A 96 -1.35 -1.12 10.69
C ASP A 96 -1.23 -1.42 12.20
N ARG A 97 -1.68 -0.47 13.01
CA ARG A 97 -1.68 -0.50 14.48
C ARG A 97 -3.08 -0.37 15.07
N SER A 98 -4.10 -0.54 14.24
CA SER A 98 -5.49 -0.62 14.69
C SER A 98 -5.73 -1.80 15.64
N ILE A 99 -4.85 -2.80 15.62
CA ILE A 99 -4.90 -3.99 16.47
C ILE A 99 -4.35 -3.67 17.86
N PRO A 100 -5.12 -3.91 18.93
CA PRO A 100 -4.63 -3.72 20.30
C PRO A 100 -3.40 -4.59 20.59
N SER A 101 -2.32 -3.98 21.09
CA SER A 101 -1.08 -4.67 21.51
C SER A 101 -0.40 -5.49 20.41
N GLY A 102 -0.56 -5.08 19.16
CA GLY A 102 0.08 -5.71 18.02
C GLY A 102 0.04 -4.86 16.75
N ARG A 103 0.58 -5.43 15.68
CA ARG A 103 0.70 -4.79 14.38
C ARG A 103 0.37 -5.77 13.27
N ALA A 104 -0.25 -5.28 12.22
CA ALA A 104 -0.41 -6.00 10.97
C ALA A 104 0.56 -5.43 9.93
N LEU A 105 1.35 -6.30 9.32
CA LEU A 105 2.26 -5.96 8.24
C LEU A 105 1.69 -6.48 6.92
N SER A 106 1.53 -5.61 5.93
CA SER A 106 1.05 -5.99 4.59
C SER A 106 1.83 -5.27 3.51
N VAL A 107 1.86 -5.84 2.31
CA VAL A 107 2.59 -5.28 1.16
C VAL A 107 1.62 -4.97 0.03
N ILE A 108 1.78 -3.79 -0.59
CA ILE A 108 1.11 -3.41 -1.83
C ILE A 108 2.12 -3.02 -2.89
N HIS A 109 1.82 -3.32 -4.15
CA HIS A 109 2.58 -2.86 -5.30
C HIS A 109 1.99 -1.50 -5.76
N LEU A 110 2.83 -0.46 -5.81
CA LEU A 110 2.42 0.89 -6.20
C LEU A 110 2.58 1.07 -7.71
N VAL A 111 1.45 1.17 -8.40
CA VAL A 111 1.40 1.31 -9.86
C VAL A 111 1.27 2.79 -10.24
N SER A 112 2.19 3.31 -11.06
CA SER A 112 2.12 4.68 -11.58
C SER A 112 1.27 4.80 -12.85
N ASP A 113 1.32 3.80 -13.73
CA ASP A 113 0.63 3.77 -15.03
C ASP A 113 0.18 2.34 -15.34
N PRO A 114 -0.82 2.13 -16.23
CA PRO A 114 -1.37 0.81 -16.53
C PRO A 114 -0.45 0.04 -17.48
N ILE A 115 0.81 -0.18 -17.07
CA ILE A 115 1.74 -1.04 -17.79
C ILE A 115 1.90 -2.28 -16.92
N GLU A 116 1.27 -3.35 -17.40
CA GLU A 116 1.29 -4.75 -16.93
C GLU A 116 1.25 -4.96 -15.41
N LYS A 117 0.14 -5.52 -14.93
CA LYS A 117 0.06 -6.06 -13.57
C LYS A 117 0.99 -7.27 -13.49
N GLU A 118 2.25 -7.03 -13.12
CA GLU A 118 3.16 -8.11 -12.75
C GLU A 118 2.66 -8.73 -11.43
N ASP A 119 2.46 -10.04 -11.46
CA ASP A 119 2.06 -10.80 -10.27
C ASP A 119 3.29 -11.09 -9.42
N PHE A 120 3.73 -10.08 -8.66
CA PHE A 120 4.83 -10.27 -7.70
C PHE A 120 4.36 -11.12 -6.52
N LYS A 121 5.21 -12.08 -6.16
CA LYS A 121 5.12 -12.83 -4.92
C LYS A 121 5.94 -12.12 -3.86
N TYR A 122 5.53 -12.28 -2.62
CA TYR A 122 6.26 -11.70 -1.49
C TYR A 122 6.28 -12.65 -0.30
N LYS A 123 7.28 -12.46 0.55
CA LYS A 123 7.37 -13.06 1.88
C LYS A 123 7.77 -11.99 2.88
N ILE A 124 6.97 -11.82 3.93
CA ILE A 124 7.31 -11.01 5.09
C ILE A 124 7.73 -11.97 6.18
N GLU A 125 8.88 -11.72 6.81
CA GLU A 125 9.29 -12.42 8.02
C GLU A 125 9.60 -11.44 9.13
N VAL A 126 9.25 -11.82 10.34
CA VAL A 126 9.59 -11.08 11.55
C VAL A 126 10.24 -12.04 12.53
N HIS A 127 11.45 -11.71 12.93
CA HIS A 127 12.18 -12.47 13.93
C HIS A 127 11.80 -11.92 15.30
N THR A 128 11.03 -12.68 16.06
CA THR A 128 10.55 -12.33 17.40
C THR A 128 11.43 -12.99 18.47
N ARG A 129 11.23 -12.61 19.74
CA ARG A 129 11.91 -13.25 20.88
C ARG A 129 11.54 -14.74 21.06
N ILE A 130 10.43 -15.18 20.48
CA ILE A 130 9.90 -16.54 20.64
C ILE A 130 10.02 -17.39 19.36
N GLY A 131 10.56 -16.84 18.28
CA GLY A 131 10.70 -17.52 16.99
C GLY A 131 10.44 -16.62 15.79
N ILE A 132 10.34 -17.23 14.61
CA ILE A 132 10.13 -16.52 13.34
C ILE A 132 8.65 -16.63 12.95
N LEU A 133 8.03 -15.50 12.68
CA LEU A 133 6.70 -15.42 12.08
C LEU A 133 6.85 -15.05 10.61
N SER A 134 6.15 -15.73 9.72
CA SER A 134 6.22 -15.45 8.28
C SER A 134 4.85 -15.55 7.61
N VAL A 135 4.60 -14.67 6.65
CA VAL A 135 3.49 -14.78 5.69
C VAL A 135 4.04 -14.65 4.28
N SER A 136 3.51 -15.46 3.37
CA SER A 136 3.81 -15.37 1.95
C SER A 136 2.53 -15.10 1.18
N GLY A 137 2.58 -14.19 0.20
CA GLY A 137 1.50 -13.94 -0.73
C GLY A 137 1.90 -14.34 -2.15
N SER A 138 1.00 -15.03 -2.85
CA SER A 138 1.19 -15.41 -4.25
C SER A 138 0.91 -14.27 -5.24
N LYS A 139 0.24 -13.21 -4.79
CA LYS A 139 -0.10 -12.02 -5.58
C LYS A 139 -0.10 -10.79 -4.69
N THR A 140 0.69 -9.78 -5.03
CA THR A 140 0.62 -8.46 -4.41
C THR A 140 -0.54 -7.66 -4.99
N PRO A 141 -1.38 -7.01 -4.17
CA PRO A 141 -2.37 -6.06 -4.67
C PRO A 141 -1.64 -4.92 -5.40
N SER A 142 -1.87 -4.83 -6.71
CA SER A 142 -1.38 -3.73 -7.56
C SER A 142 -2.35 -2.58 -7.49
N VAL A 143 -1.90 -1.45 -6.94
CA VAL A 143 -2.73 -0.32 -6.55
C VAL A 143 -2.18 0.96 -7.16
N GLY A 144 -2.93 1.52 -8.12
CA GLY A 144 -2.71 2.88 -8.60
C GLY A 144 -3.49 3.92 -7.81
N ARG A 145 -4.75 3.62 -7.48
CA ARG A 145 -5.65 4.45 -6.68
C ARG A 145 -6.53 3.55 -5.80
N LEU A 146 -6.89 4.02 -4.61
CA LEU A 146 -7.79 3.31 -3.68
C LEU A 146 -9.06 4.12 -3.50
N THR A 147 -10.12 3.79 -4.22
CA THR A 147 -11.43 4.47 -4.07
C THR A 147 -12.16 4.07 -2.78
N THR A 148 -11.78 2.96 -2.17
CA THR A 148 -12.28 2.47 -0.88
C THR A 148 -11.16 2.39 0.16
N THR A 149 -11.53 2.25 1.43
CA THR A 149 -10.57 2.03 2.51
C THR A 149 -9.72 0.81 2.25
N TYR A 150 -8.40 0.94 2.45
CA TYR A 150 -7.48 -0.17 2.28
C TYR A 150 -7.82 -1.33 3.22
N GLN A 151 -7.94 -2.53 2.66
CA GLN A 151 -8.06 -3.77 3.39
C GLN A 151 -7.00 -4.73 2.82
N ALA A 152 -6.06 -5.15 3.66
CA ALA A 152 -5.00 -6.04 3.23
C ALA A 152 -5.56 -7.46 2.98
N GLY A 153 -5.23 -8.04 1.81
CA GLY A 153 -5.65 -9.41 1.49
C GLY A 153 -4.90 -10.47 2.30
N ALA A 154 -3.61 -10.26 2.56
CA ALA A 154 -2.80 -11.07 3.46
C ALA A 154 -1.92 -10.15 4.31
N SER A 155 -1.89 -10.42 5.61
CA SER A 155 -1.13 -9.65 6.59
C SER A 155 -0.45 -10.56 7.60
N LEU A 156 0.76 -10.19 8.02
CA LEU A 156 1.42 -10.81 9.17
C LEU A 156 1.04 -10.06 10.43
N LEU A 157 0.35 -10.75 11.36
CA LEU A 157 0.00 -10.20 12.66
C LEU A 157 1.12 -10.53 13.67
N VAL A 158 1.64 -9.50 14.34
CA VAL A 158 2.71 -9.65 15.33
C VAL A 158 2.36 -8.88 16.59
N SER A 159 2.49 -9.49 17.76
CA SER A 159 2.25 -8.81 19.04
C SER A 159 3.45 -7.95 19.46
N ASP A 160 3.17 -6.78 20.04
CA ASP A 160 4.19 -5.89 20.61
C ASP A 160 4.94 -6.51 21.81
N ILE A 161 4.38 -7.54 22.44
CA ILE A 161 5.00 -8.25 23.57
C ILE A 161 6.26 -9.00 23.13
N VAL A 162 6.22 -9.57 21.92
CA VAL A 162 7.25 -10.51 21.43
C VAL A 162 8.20 -9.87 20.42
N TRP A 163 7.86 -8.69 19.89
CA TRP A 163 8.63 -8.03 18.84
C TRP A 163 8.54 -6.50 18.89
N SER A 164 9.67 -5.85 18.63
CA SER A 164 9.80 -4.43 18.38
C SER A 164 10.70 -4.23 17.15
N PRO A 165 10.33 -3.36 16.18
CA PRO A 165 11.17 -3.04 15.02
C PRO A 165 12.58 -2.52 15.36
N GLN A 166 12.75 -1.93 16.56
CA GLN A 166 14.06 -1.45 17.01
C GLN A 166 14.97 -2.60 17.45
N ASP A 167 14.39 -3.68 17.99
CA ASP A 167 15.15 -4.84 18.48
C ASP A 167 15.48 -5.82 17.33
N SER A 168 14.61 -5.88 16.32
CA SER A 168 14.69 -6.85 15.24
C SER A 168 14.02 -6.33 13.97
N PRO A 169 14.71 -6.37 12.80
CA PRO A 169 14.17 -5.87 11.55
C PRO A 169 13.01 -6.73 11.03
N VAL A 170 12.19 -6.13 10.17
CA VAL A 170 11.27 -6.89 9.31
C VAL A 170 12.06 -7.35 8.10
N TYR A 171 11.98 -8.62 7.72
CA TYR A 171 12.58 -9.10 6.48
C TYR A 171 11.52 -9.15 5.40
N LEU A 172 11.88 -8.67 4.21
CA LEU A 172 11.02 -8.71 3.04
C LEU A 172 11.77 -9.36 1.88
N GLU A 173 11.13 -10.34 1.26
CA GLU A 173 11.54 -10.93 0.01
C GLU A 173 10.47 -10.64 -1.05
N LEU A 174 10.91 -10.24 -2.24
CA LEU A 174 10.06 -10.00 -3.42
C LEU A 174 10.53 -10.89 -4.56
N LYS A 175 9.59 -11.53 -5.26
CA LYS A 175 9.85 -12.48 -6.34
C LYS A 175 8.95 -12.22 -7.55
#